data_AF-A0AAE3TM83-F1
#
_entry.id   AF-A0AAE3TM83-F1
#
_cell.length_a   1.000
_cell.length_b   1.000
_cell.length_c   1.000
_cell.angle_alpha   90.00
_cell.angle_beta   90.00
_cell.angle_gamma   90.00
#
_symmetry.space_group_name_H-M   'P 1'
#
loop_
_entity.id
_entity.type
_entity.pdbx_description
1 polymer ?
#
loop_
_entity_poly.entity_id
_entity_poly.type
_entity_poly.pdbx_seq_one_letter_code
_entity_poly.pdbx_strand_id
1 'polypeptide(L)'
;METGASHRWRAPLWLLMSVILEFTVDNDQFRLGQVLEGPPTMDIELERIVPAGNSVMPFLWVDGDDYEAFEEMILASDSVDDLVALDNVDNGTLYRVEWRGDHNDIIRGITEAEGTVLEAYNIDHGWEFHIRFNDHDRLSQFHNY
;
A
#
# COMPACT_ATOMS: atom_id res chain seq x y z
N MET A 1 -56.16 14.64 -2.09
CA MET A 1 -55.24 14.47 -0.96
C MET A 1 -54.15 13.51 -1.41
N GLU A 2 -53.12 14.07 -2.05
CA GLU A 2 -51.76 13.52 -2.14
C GLU A 2 -51.16 13.44 -0.70
N THR A 3 -50.17 12.64 -0.31
CA THR A 3 -49.15 11.78 -0.95
C THR A 3 -48.47 10.98 0.18
N GLY A 4 -47.74 9.91 -0.15
CA GLY A 4 -46.86 9.27 0.84
C GLY A 4 -46.23 7.96 0.38
N ALA A 5 -45.71 7.89 -0.84
CA ALA A 5 -44.93 6.74 -1.29
C ALA A 5 -43.51 6.80 -0.71
N SER A 6 -43.24 5.96 0.30
CA SER A 6 -41.90 5.77 0.86
C SER A 6 -40.99 5.06 -0.15
N HIS A 7 -40.22 5.81 -0.93
CA HIS A 7 -39.14 5.27 -1.75
C HIS A 7 -37.89 5.11 -0.88
N ARG A 8 -37.70 3.89 -0.34
CA ARG A 8 -36.38 3.46 0.16
C ARG A 8 -35.53 3.10 -1.05
N TRP A 9 -34.60 3.97 -1.43
CA TRP A 9 -33.59 3.65 -2.44
C TRP A 9 -32.76 2.46 -1.94
N ARG A 10 -32.78 1.35 -2.68
CA ARG A 10 -31.76 0.31 -2.56
C ARG A 10 -30.66 0.69 -3.54
N ALA A 11 -29.42 0.82 -3.05
CA ALA A 11 -28.27 0.91 -3.93
C ALA A 11 -28.31 -0.30 -4.89
N PRO A 12 -28.12 -0.10 -6.21
CA PRO A 12 -28.06 -1.21 -7.15
C PRO A 12 -26.96 -2.20 -6.77
N LEU A 13 -27.16 -3.48 -7.05
CA LEU A 13 -26.30 -4.57 -6.57
C LEU A 13 -24.82 -4.41 -6.98
N TRP A 14 -24.53 -3.71 -8.09
CA TRP A 14 -23.18 -3.42 -8.54
C TRP A 14 -22.44 -2.38 -7.68
N LEU A 15 -23.15 -1.53 -6.92
CA LEU A 15 -22.55 -0.68 -5.88
C LEU A 15 -22.24 -1.45 -4.59
N LEU A 16 -22.70 -2.70 -4.45
CA LEU A 16 -22.43 -3.55 -3.28
C LEU A 16 -21.43 -4.67 -3.58
N MET A 17 -20.90 -4.70 -4.81
CA MET A 17 -19.90 -5.67 -5.23
C MET A 17 -18.51 -5.09 -5.03
N SER A 18 -17.60 -5.89 -4.48
CA SER A 18 -16.21 -5.52 -4.39
C SER A 18 -15.63 -5.28 -5.78
N VAL A 19 -14.80 -4.26 -5.91
CA VAL A 19 -14.09 -3.92 -7.15
C VAL A 19 -12.61 -4.17 -6.93
N ILE A 20 -11.93 -4.73 -7.92
CA ILE A 20 -10.47 -4.86 -7.93
C ILE A 20 -9.93 -3.82 -8.92
N LEU A 21 -8.98 -3.01 -8.46
CA LEU A 21 -8.24 -2.06 -9.26
C LEU A 21 -6.80 -2.56 -9.41
N GLU A 22 -6.33 -2.63 -10.64
CA GLU A 22 -4.95 -2.95 -11.00
C GLU A 22 -4.31 -1.71 -11.61
N PHE A 23 -3.16 -1.31 -11.10
CA PHE A 23 -2.43 -0.14 -11.60
C PHE A 23 -0.94 -0.22 -11.25
N THR A 24 -0.13 0.54 -11.98
CA THR A 24 1.31 0.68 -11.73
C THR A 24 1.63 2.13 -11.34
N VAL A 25 2.58 2.30 -10.43
CA VAL A 25 3.08 3.60 -9.97
C VAL A 25 4.59 3.59 -10.03
N ASP A 26 5.19 4.60 -10.63
CA ASP A 26 6.65 4.70 -10.70
C ASP A 26 7.24 4.93 -9.31
N ASN A 27 8.44 4.41 -9.04
CA ASN A 27 9.07 4.51 -7.73
C ASN A 27 9.19 5.95 -7.23
N ASP A 28 9.44 6.91 -8.13
CA ASP A 28 9.60 8.32 -7.80
C ASP A 28 8.29 9.04 -7.43
N GLN A 29 7.12 8.41 -7.64
CA GLN A 29 5.81 9.01 -7.39
C GLN A 29 5.32 8.85 -5.95
N PHE A 30 5.96 8.02 -5.13
CA PHE A 30 5.58 7.82 -3.73
C PHE A 30 6.74 7.36 -2.86
N ARG A 31 6.61 7.58 -1.55
CA ARG A 31 7.73 7.42 -0.61
C ARG A 31 8.32 6.02 -0.57
N LEU A 32 7.48 5.00 -0.45
CA LEU A 32 7.95 3.62 -0.33
C LEU A 32 8.72 3.21 -1.60
N GLY A 33 8.23 3.60 -2.78
CA GLY A 33 8.94 3.44 -4.04
C GLY A 33 10.32 4.09 -4.01
N GLN A 34 10.41 5.37 -3.65
CA GLN A 34 11.67 6.12 -3.58
C GLN A 34 12.68 5.52 -2.60
N VAL A 35 12.22 5.04 -1.45
CA VAL A 35 13.09 4.50 -0.39
C VAL A 35 13.65 3.14 -0.76
N LEU A 36 12.89 2.35 -1.50
CA LEU A 36 13.30 1.01 -1.94
C LEU A 36 14.00 1.04 -3.31
N GLU A 37 14.10 2.21 -3.93
CA GLU A 37 14.81 2.39 -5.19
C GLU A 37 16.31 2.56 -4.95
N GLY A 38 17.09 1.55 -5.36
CA GLY A 38 18.54 1.63 -5.34
C GLY A 38 19.21 0.27 -5.34
N PRO A 39 20.54 0.23 -5.46
CA PRO A 39 21.29 -0.99 -5.25
C PRO A 39 21.42 -1.33 -3.74
N PRO A 40 21.39 -2.62 -3.36
CA PRO A 40 21.16 -3.78 -4.23
C PRO A 40 19.69 -3.87 -4.65
N THR A 41 19.44 -4.35 -5.87
CA THR A 41 18.09 -4.67 -6.30
C THR A 41 17.61 -5.91 -5.56
N MET A 42 16.46 -5.80 -4.91
CA MET A 42 15.80 -6.89 -4.19
C MET A 42 14.43 -7.15 -4.80
N ASP A 43 13.95 -8.39 -4.67
CA ASP A 43 12.56 -8.72 -4.97
C ASP A 43 11.72 -8.37 -3.74
N ILE A 44 10.79 -7.41 -3.90
CA ILE A 44 10.05 -6.84 -2.77
C ILE A 44 8.54 -6.94 -3.03
N GLU A 45 7.84 -7.49 -2.05
CA GLU A 45 6.39 -7.58 -2.00
C GLU A 45 5.84 -6.80 -0.79
N LEU A 46 4.79 -6.00 -1.01
CA LEU A 46 4.03 -5.37 0.07
C LEU A 46 2.97 -6.34 0.60
N GLU A 47 3.30 -7.01 1.70
CA GLU A 47 2.44 -7.95 2.40
C GLU A 47 1.21 -7.27 3.02
N ARG A 48 1.40 -6.10 3.65
CA ARG A 48 0.32 -5.41 4.38
C ARG A 48 0.62 -3.96 4.68
N ILE A 49 -0.45 -3.17 4.78
CA ILE A 49 -0.41 -1.83 5.36
C ILE A 49 -1.22 -1.84 6.65
N VAL A 50 -0.61 -1.43 7.77
CA VAL A 50 -1.29 -1.32 9.07
C VAL A 50 -1.40 0.16 9.48
N PRO A 51 -2.62 0.68 9.74
CA PRO A 51 -2.78 2.02 10.29
C PRO A 51 -2.14 2.12 11.69
N ALA A 52 -1.33 3.14 11.92
CA ALA A 52 -0.62 3.38 13.18
C ALA A 52 -0.75 4.86 13.60
N GLY A 53 -1.84 5.17 14.29
CA GLY A 53 -2.16 6.55 14.68
C GLY A 53 -2.42 7.42 13.44
N ASN A 54 -1.53 8.39 13.20
CA ASN A 54 -1.59 9.29 12.04
C ASN A 54 -0.63 8.88 10.91
N SER A 55 -0.04 7.69 10.98
CA SER A 55 0.87 7.15 9.96
C SER A 55 0.41 5.76 9.53
N VAL A 56 1.10 5.20 8.54
CA VAL A 56 0.90 3.85 8.02
C VAL A 56 2.19 3.05 8.19
N MET A 57 2.08 1.79 8.57
CA MET A 57 3.23 0.89 8.73
C MET A 57 3.15 -0.22 7.68
N PRO A 58 3.96 -0.16 6.62
CA PRO A 58 4.02 -1.23 5.64
C PRO A 58 4.87 -2.39 6.16
N PHE A 59 4.43 -3.60 5.81
CA PHE A 59 5.13 -4.85 6.01
C PHE A 59 5.56 -5.37 4.65
N LEU A 60 6.83 -5.72 4.52
CA LEU A 60 7.46 -6.06 3.24
C LEU A 60 8.10 -7.44 3.34
N TRP A 61 7.77 -8.33 2.41
CA TRP A 61 8.64 -9.47 2.15
C TRP A 61 9.74 -9.01 1.20
N VAL A 62 10.98 -9.31 1.56
CA VAL A 62 12.16 -8.97 0.78
C VAL A 62 12.96 -10.24 0.56
N ASP A 63 13.29 -10.52 -0.69
CA ASP A 63 14.18 -11.60 -1.10
C ASP A 63 15.33 -11.06 -1.97
N GLY A 64 16.49 -11.71 -1.88
CA GLY A 64 17.70 -11.34 -2.62
C GLY A 64 19.00 -11.64 -1.88
N ASP A 65 20.11 -11.08 -2.38
CA ASP A 65 21.45 -11.57 -2.07
C ASP A 65 22.22 -10.74 -1.03
N ASP A 66 21.84 -9.48 -0.78
CA ASP A 66 22.64 -8.53 0.02
C ASP A 66 21.79 -7.70 1.02
N TYR A 67 21.25 -8.37 2.03
CA TYR A 67 20.39 -7.76 3.04
C TYR A 67 21.08 -6.64 3.84
N GLU A 68 22.38 -6.78 4.13
CA GLU A 68 23.13 -5.76 4.88
C GLU A 68 23.17 -4.43 4.11
N ALA A 69 23.53 -4.46 2.82
CA ALA A 69 23.54 -3.26 2.00
C ALA A 69 22.12 -2.68 1.79
N PHE A 70 21.10 -3.54 1.68
CA PHE A 70 19.70 -3.12 1.57
C PHE A 70 19.21 -2.40 2.83
N GLU A 71 19.47 -2.97 4.02
CA GLU A 71 19.10 -2.36 5.29
C GLU A 71 19.82 -1.01 5.49
N GLU A 72 21.12 -0.94 5.19
CA GLU A 72 21.90 0.30 5.25
C GLU A 72 21.34 1.38 4.32
N MET A 73 20.98 1.02 3.09
CA MET A 73 20.38 1.93 2.11
C MET A 73 19.07 2.54 2.63
N ILE A 74 18.17 1.70 3.15
CA ILE A 74 16.87 2.15 3.66
C ILE A 74 17.05 3.05 4.88
N LEU A 75 17.90 2.65 5.83
CA LEU A 75 18.15 3.42 7.06
C LEU A 75 18.87 4.74 6.82
N ALA A 76 19.58 4.87 5.69
CA ALA A 76 20.18 6.14 5.25
C ALA A 76 19.14 7.17 4.76
N SER A 77 17.89 6.77 4.51
CA SER A 77 16.83 7.67 4.10
C SER A 77 16.35 8.56 5.26
N ASP A 78 16.26 9.86 5.01
CA ASP A 78 15.67 10.82 5.95
C ASP A 78 14.17 10.52 6.22
N SER A 79 13.52 9.76 5.35
CA SER A 79 12.11 9.39 5.43
C SER A 79 11.82 8.23 6.37
N VAL A 80 12.81 7.39 6.68
CA VAL A 80 12.66 6.15 7.46
C VAL A 80 13.10 6.39 8.88
N ASP A 81 12.22 6.14 9.86
CA ASP A 81 12.57 6.23 11.27
C ASP A 81 13.29 4.98 11.75
N ASP A 82 12.75 3.82 11.40
CA ASP A 82 13.29 2.51 11.75
C ASP A 82 12.92 1.44 10.69
N LEU A 83 13.73 0.39 10.61
CA LEU A 83 13.50 -0.79 9.79
C LEU A 83 13.73 -2.02 10.66
N VAL A 84 12.68 -2.81 10.88
CA VAL A 84 12.74 -3.95 11.81
C VAL A 84 12.50 -5.26 11.06
N ALA A 85 13.49 -6.15 11.06
CA ALA A 85 13.32 -7.53 10.64
C ALA A 85 12.50 -8.30 11.69
N LEU A 86 11.35 -8.83 11.27
CA LEU A 86 10.41 -9.53 12.15
C LEU A 86 10.50 -11.04 12.03
N ASP A 87 10.75 -11.54 10.82
CA ASP A 87 10.88 -12.96 10.53
C ASP A 87 11.90 -13.18 9.41
N ASN A 88 12.62 -14.29 9.47
CA ASN A 88 13.58 -14.69 8.45
C ASN A 88 13.36 -16.18 8.16
N VAL A 89 12.94 -16.47 6.94
CA VAL A 89 12.63 -17.81 6.46
C VAL A 89 13.37 -18.07 5.14
N ASP A 90 13.33 -19.31 4.67
CA ASP A 90 14.05 -19.72 3.45
C ASP A 90 13.68 -18.91 2.19
N ASN A 91 12.56 -18.17 2.20
CA ASN A 91 12.02 -17.42 1.06
C ASN A 91 11.98 -15.91 1.31
N GLY A 92 12.84 -15.40 2.19
CA GLY A 92 13.00 -13.97 2.42
C GLY A 92 12.85 -13.54 3.88
N THR A 93 13.03 -12.24 4.09
CA THR A 93 12.87 -11.60 5.41
C THR A 93 11.64 -10.70 5.39
N LEU A 94 10.81 -10.80 6.43
CA LEU A 94 9.69 -9.90 6.65
C LEU A 94 10.18 -8.68 7.41
N TYR A 95 10.13 -7.53 6.77
CA TYR A 95 10.44 -6.25 7.38
C TYR A 95 9.18 -5.46 7.73
N ARG A 96 9.31 -4.63 8.75
CA ARG A 96 8.37 -3.55 9.08
C ARG A 96 9.10 -2.22 8.97
N VAL A 97 8.52 -1.29 8.22
CA VAL A 97 9.08 0.06 8.06
C VAL A 97 8.32 1.04 8.94
N GLU A 98 9.06 1.88 9.66
CA GLU A 98 8.52 3.02 10.40
C GLU A 98 8.94 4.31 9.70
N TRP A 99 8.02 5.23 9.49
CA TRP A 99 8.27 6.48 8.75
C TRP A 99 8.47 7.66 9.69
N ARG A 100 9.40 8.55 9.33
CA ARG A 100 9.51 9.88 9.97
C ARG A 100 8.52 10.85 9.38
N GLY A 101 7.59 11.34 10.20
CA GLY A 101 6.58 12.34 9.83
C GLY A 101 5.25 11.74 9.38
N ASP A 102 4.32 12.62 8.97
CA ASP A 102 3.07 12.21 8.31
C ASP A 102 3.21 12.42 6.79
N HIS A 103 2.77 11.44 6.01
CA HIS A 103 2.89 11.44 4.56
C HIS A 103 1.54 11.25 3.92
N ASN A 104 1.25 12.17 3.02
CA ASN A 104 0.13 12.09 2.15
C ASN A 104 0.60 11.50 0.81
N ASP A 105 0.57 10.18 0.71
CA ASP A 105 0.90 9.45 -0.52
C ASP A 105 -0.15 8.37 -0.83
N ILE A 106 0.09 7.60 -1.89
CA ILE A 106 -0.84 6.59 -2.38
C ILE A 106 -1.16 5.49 -1.36
N ILE A 107 -0.22 5.13 -0.47
CA ILE A 107 -0.42 4.12 0.57
C ILE A 107 -1.46 4.63 1.58
N ARG A 108 -1.37 5.92 1.92
CA ARG A 108 -2.37 6.58 2.74
C ARG A 108 -3.72 6.66 2.03
N GLY A 109 -3.74 6.99 0.74
CA GLY A 109 -4.96 6.99 -0.08
C GLY A 109 -5.67 5.63 -0.09
N ILE A 110 -4.92 4.54 -0.28
CA ILE A 110 -5.44 3.17 -0.20
C ILE A 110 -6.07 2.91 1.18
N THR A 111 -5.37 3.30 2.25
CA THR A 111 -5.81 3.07 3.62
C THR A 111 -7.06 3.88 3.97
N GLU A 112 -7.12 5.17 3.62
CA GLU A 112 -8.27 6.06 3.89
C GLU A 112 -9.51 5.67 3.08
N ALA A 113 -9.31 5.09 1.90
CA ALA A 113 -10.38 4.52 1.08
C ALA A 113 -10.77 3.10 1.51
N GLU A 114 -10.22 2.56 2.61
CA GLU A 114 -10.47 1.20 3.09
C GLU A 114 -10.15 0.12 2.04
N GLY A 115 -9.16 0.38 1.19
CA GLY A 115 -8.63 -0.56 0.21
C GLY A 115 -7.85 -1.68 0.88
N THR A 116 -8.06 -2.90 0.41
CA THR A 116 -7.27 -4.07 0.82
C THR A 116 -6.25 -4.38 -0.28
N VAL A 117 -4.96 -4.29 0.05
CA VAL A 117 -3.89 -4.78 -0.82
C VAL A 117 -4.06 -6.29 -0.95
N LEU A 118 -4.26 -6.78 -2.17
CA LEU A 118 -4.25 -8.20 -2.48
C LEU A 118 -2.84 -8.65 -2.83
N GLU A 119 -2.18 -7.87 -3.69
CA GLU A 119 -0.82 -8.05 -4.16
C GLU A 119 -0.21 -6.67 -4.41
N ALA A 120 1.07 -6.49 -4.07
CA ALA A 120 1.84 -5.41 -4.64
C ALA A 120 3.33 -5.77 -4.71
N TYR A 121 3.95 -5.56 -5.86
CA TYR A 121 5.35 -5.95 -6.12
C TYR A 121 6.12 -4.81 -6.77
N ASN A 122 7.41 -4.72 -6.45
CA ASN A 122 8.33 -3.85 -7.19
C ASN A 122 8.87 -4.56 -8.44
N ILE A 123 8.59 -4.04 -9.63
CA ILE A 123 9.04 -4.57 -10.93
C ILE A 123 9.53 -3.41 -11.80
N ASP A 124 10.73 -3.52 -12.39
CA ASP A 124 11.24 -2.60 -13.42
C ASP A 124 11.07 -1.09 -13.09
N HIS A 125 11.44 -0.68 -11.87
CA HIS A 125 11.33 0.70 -11.35
C HIS A 125 9.91 1.19 -11.03
N GLY A 126 8.92 0.31 -11.01
CA GLY A 126 7.55 0.63 -10.63
C GLY A 126 6.97 -0.38 -9.65
N TRP A 127 5.90 0.03 -8.99
CA TRP A 127 5.08 -0.84 -8.16
C TRP A 127 3.79 -1.18 -8.87
N GLU A 128 3.56 -2.47 -9.09
CA GLU A 128 2.26 -2.98 -9.51
C GLU A 128 1.40 -3.22 -8.26
N PHE A 129 0.19 -2.70 -8.24
CA PHE A 129 -0.77 -2.82 -7.14
C PHE A 129 -2.05 -3.48 -7.61
N HIS A 130 -2.50 -4.49 -6.87
CA HIS A 130 -3.84 -5.07 -7.00
C HIS A 130 -4.61 -4.81 -5.72
N ILE A 131 -5.57 -3.88 -5.78
CA ILE A 131 -6.31 -3.40 -4.60
C ILE A 131 -7.77 -3.79 -4.71
N ARG A 132 -8.30 -4.42 -3.67
CA ARG A 132 -9.74 -4.64 -3.50
C ARG A 132 -10.37 -3.51 -2.71
N PHE A 133 -11.40 -2.91 -3.28
CA PHE A 133 -12.33 -2.04 -2.59
C PHE A 133 -13.65 -2.77 -2.34
N ASN A 134 -14.30 -2.47 -1.22
CA ASN A 134 -15.57 -3.12 -0.84
C ASN A 134 -16.73 -2.75 -1.78
N ASP A 135 -16.65 -1.56 -2.38
CA ASP A 135 -17.63 -1.02 -3.30
C ASP A 135 -17.00 0.05 -4.21
N HIS A 136 -17.80 0.54 -5.16
CA HIS A 136 -17.38 1.58 -6.09
C HIS A 136 -17.26 2.97 -5.44
N ASP A 137 -17.90 3.22 -4.30
CA ASP A 137 -17.79 4.49 -3.58
C ASP A 137 -16.40 4.62 -2.95
N ARG A 138 -15.86 3.53 -2.39
CA ARG A 138 -14.48 3.43 -1.90
C ARG A 138 -13.43 3.59 -3.00
N LEU A 139 -13.62 2.92 -4.13
CA LEU A 139 -12.77 3.14 -5.30
C LEU A 139 -12.82 4.62 -5.76
N SER A 140 -14.01 5.23 -5.78
CA SER A 140 -14.16 6.64 -6.16
C SER A 140 -13.48 7.56 -5.14
N GLN A 141 -13.53 7.24 -3.85
CA GLN A 141 -12.81 7.98 -2.81
C GLN A 141 -11.29 7.94 -3.07
N PHE A 142 -10.75 6.76 -3.39
CA PHE A 142 -9.34 6.60 -3.75
C PHE A 142 -8.96 7.40 -5.00
N HIS A 143 -9.78 7.38 -6.06
CA HIS A 143 -9.52 8.15 -7.28
C HIS A 143 -9.52 9.68 -7.10
N ASN A 144 -10.15 10.18 -6.03
CA ASN A 144 -10.25 11.62 -5.74
C ASN A 144 -9.28 12.07 -4.63
N TYR A 145 -8.46 11.16 -4.13
CA TYR A 145 -7.40 11.42 -3.18
C TYR A 145 -6.21 12.08 -3.89
#